data_AF-A0A2V2CK56-F1
#
_entry.id   AF-A0A2V2CK56-F1
#
_cell.length_a   1.000
_cell.length_b   1.000
_cell.length_c   1.000
_cell.angle_alpha   90.00
_cell.angle_beta   90.00
_cell.angle_gamma   90.00
#
_symmetry.space_group_name_H-M   'P 1'
#
loop_
_entity.id
_entity.type
_entity.pdbx_description
1 polymer ?
#
loop_
_entity_poly.entity_id
_entity_poly.type
_entity_poly.pdbx_seq_one_letter_code
_entity_poly.pdbx_strand_id
1 'polypeptide(L)' 'MNKIRRKNLQAIIDQLEELKCSLEDLQAEEEEYRDNIPENMQESERYEKADEACDNLSSAVDSLEEAISSIEAAIE' A
#
# COMPACT_ATOMS: atom_id res chain seq x y z
N MET A 1 8.38 17.49 -21.67
CA MET A 1 7.86 18.24 -20.48
C MET A 1 8.80 19.37 -20.04
N ASN A 2 8.31 20.45 -19.39
CA ASN A 2 9.17 21.53 -18.87
C ASN A 2 9.73 21.22 -17.46
N LYS A 3 10.78 21.95 -17.04
CA LYS A 3 11.50 21.69 -15.78
C LYS A 3 10.62 21.80 -14.54
N ILE A 4 9.67 22.74 -14.51
CA ILE A 4 8.77 22.94 -13.36
C ILE A 4 7.80 21.76 -13.22
N ARG A 5 7.19 21.32 -14.33
CA ARG A 5 6.28 20.16 -14.31
C ARG A 5 6.99 18.88 -13.89
N ARG A 6 8.21 18.62 -14.39
CA ARG A 6 9.04 17.48 -13.93
C ARG A 6 9.28 17.51 -12.43
N LYS A 7 9.66 18.67 -11.87
CA LYS A 7 9.87 18.81 -10.43
C LYS A 7 8.61 18.56 -9.61
N ASN A 8 7.46 19.05 -10.08
CA ASN A 8 6.19 18.85 -9.38
C ASN A 8 5.76 17.37 -9.42
N LEU A 9 5.96 16.68 -10.55
CA LEU A 9 5.65 15.25 -10.67
C LEU A 9 6.61 14.39 -9.82
N GLN A 10 7.89 14.76 -9.76
CA GLN A 10 8.84 14.10 -8.85
C GLN A 10 8.39 14.24 -7.39
N ALA A 11 7.99 15.43 -6.95
CA ALA A 11 7.49 15.63 -5.59
C ALA A 11 6.23 14.81 -5.28
N ILE A 12 5.40 14.53 -6.30
CA ILE A 12 4.25 13.63 -6.14
C ILE A 12 4.73 12.18 -6.00
N ILE A 13 5.68 11.73 -6.81
CA ILE A 13 6.29 10.39 -6.66
C ILE A 13 6.85 10.21 -5.25
N ASP A 14 7.65 11.17 -4.78
CA ASP A 14 8.27 11.11 -3.45
C ASP A 14 7.21 10.96 -2.33
N GLN A 15 6.06 11.66 -2.46
CA GLN A 15 4.94 11.54 -1.53
C GLN A 15 4.21 10.20 -1.64
N LEU A 16 4.05 9.66 -2.85
CA LEU A 16 3.43 8.36 -3.06
C LEU A 16 4.29 7.23 -2.50
N GLU A 17 5.62 7.33 -2.65
CA GLU A 17 6.57 6.39 -2.06
C GLU A 17 6.50 6.40 -0.53
N GLU A 18 6.45 7.57 0.11
CA GLU A 18 6.30 7.69 1.56
C GLU A 18 4.99 7.07 2.06
N LEU A 19 3.88 7.31 1.34
CA LEU A 19 2.59 6.71 1.64
C LEU A 19 2.59 5.20 1.44
N LYS A 20 3.27 4.71 0.38
CA LYS A 20 3.40 3.27 0.11
C LYS A 20 4.14 2.58 1.25
N CYS A 21 5.29 3.10 1.67
CA CYS A 21 6.02 2.56 2.81
C CYS A 21 5.16 2.55 4.09
N SER A 22 4.41 3.63 4.33
CA SER A 22 3.51 3.71 5.49
C SER A 22 2.39 2.66 5.43
N LEU A 23 1.88 2.33 4.24
CA LEU A 23 0.90 1.27 4.06
C LEU A 23 1.51 -0.11 4.21
N GLU A 24 2.72 -0.35 3.70
CA GLU A 24 3.46 -1.61 3.89
C GLU A 24 3.71 -1.88 5.38
N ASP A 25 4.08 -0.85 6.15
CA ASP A 25 4.26 -0.96 7.61
C ASP A 25 2.94 -1.36 8.31
N LEU A 26 1.82 -0.70 7.97
CA LEU A 26 0.50 -1.03 8.53
C LEU A 26 -0.01 -2.40 8.08
N GLN A 27 0.28 -2.80 6.84
CA GLN A 27 -0.04 -4.13 6.34
C GLN A 27 0.69 -5.20 7.16
N ALA A 28 1.98 -5.00 7.43
CA ALA A 28 2.76 -5.92 8.25
C ALA A 28 2.19 -6.02 9.68
N GLU A 29 1.75 -4.91 10.27
CA GLU A 29 1.06 -4.92 11.57
C GLU A 29 -0.27 -5.69 11.54
N GLU A 30 -1.07 -5.53 10.48
CA GLU A 30 -2.34 -6.25 10.33
C GLU A 30 -2.14 -7.75 10.07
N GLU A 31 -1.12 -8.12 9.28
CA GLU A 31 -0.72 -9.51 9.05
C GLU A 31 -0.25 -10.16 10.35
N GLU A 32 0.58 -9.48 11.15
CA GLU A 32 1.00 -9.98 12.47
C GLU A 32 -0.21 -10.15 13.39
N TYR A 33 -1.16 -9.20 13.38
CA TYR A 33 -2.39 -9.31 14.16
C TYR A 33 -3.24 -10.51 13.73
N ARG A 34 -3.44 -10.73 12.43
CA ARG A 34 -4.17 -11.87 11.87
C ARG A 34 -3.51 -13.19 12.24
N ASP A 35 -2.20 -13.29 12.07
CA ASP A 35 -1.42 -14.51 12.31
C ASP A 35 -1.38 -14.89 13.80
N ASN A 36 -1.54 -13.90 14.69
CA ASN A 36 -1.69 -14.10 16.12
C ASN A 36 -3.10 -14.55 16.56
N ILE A 37 -4.09 -14.61 15.64
CA ILE A 37 -5.43 -15.13 15.97
C ILE A 37 -5.34 -16.65 16.18
N PRO A 38 -5.83 -17.18 17.33
CA PRO A 38 -5.84 -18.61 17.60
C PRO A 38 -6.54 -19.41 16.50
N GLU A 39 -6.01 -20.60 16.17
CA GLU A 39 -6.53 -21.47 15.10
C GLU A 39 -8.03 -21.79 15.27
N ASN A 40 -8.48 -22.00 16.51
CA ASN A 40 -9.90 -22.24 16.81
C ASN A 40 -10.82 -21.01 16.61
N MET A 41 -10.25 -19.85 16.31
CA MET A 41 -10.94 -18.60 16.01
C MET A 41 -10.77 -18.15 14.56
N GLN A 42 -10.09 -18.91 13.71
CA GLN A 42 -9.90 -18.56 12.30
C GLN A 42 -11.19 -18.66 11.47
N GLU A 43 -12.19 -19.41 11.93
CA GLU A 43 -13.54 -19.43 11.33
C GLU A 43 -14.44 -18.28 11.83
N SER A 44 -13.90 -17.34 12.62
CA SER A 44 -14.69 -16.22 13.15
C SER A 44 -14.75 -15.04 12.18
N GLU A 45 -15.82 -14.25 12.26
CA GLU A 45 -15.93 -12.96 11.55
C GLU A 45 -14.76 -12.01 11.84
N ARG A 46 -14.11 -12.17 13.01
CA ARG A 46 -12.95 -11.37 13.37
C ARG A 46 -11.73 -11.71 12.51
N TYR A 47 -11.51 -12.99 12.25
CA TYR A 47 -10.41 -13.43 11.38
C TYR A 47 -10.70 -13.00 9.94
N GLU A 48 -11.92 -13.24 9.46
CA GLU A 48 -12.34 -12.85 8.10
C GLU A 48 -12.11 -11.35 7.83
N LYS A 49 -12.43 -10.47 8.80
CA LYS A 49 -12.16 -9.03 8.70
C LYS A 49 -10.67 -8.67 8.69
N ALA A 50 -9.86 -9.38 9.46
CA ALA A 50 -8.41 -9.16 9.49
C ALA A 50 -7.78 -9.58 8.15
N ASP A 51 -8.25 -10.71 7.60
CA ASP A 51 -7.82 -11.22 6.30
C ASP A 51 -8.23 -10.27 5.17
N GLU A 52 -9.49 -9.81 5.17
CA GLU A 52 -9.98 -8.81 4.21
C GLU A 52 -9.22 -7.48 4.33
N ALA A 53 -8.82 -7.07 5.54
CA ALA A 53 -7.99 -5.88 5.73
C ALA A 53 -6.59 -6.05 5.11
N CYS A 54 -5.95 -7.21 5.30
CA CYS A 54 -4.67 -7.54 4.67
C CYS A 54 -4.76 -7.48 3.15
N ASP A 55 -5.79 -8.11 2.55
CA ASP A 55 -6.00 -8.13 1.10
C ASP A 55 -6.21 -6.72 0.52
N ASN A 56 -7.00 -5.88 1.22
CA ASN A 56 -7.25 -4.50 0.80
C ASN A 56 -5.99 -3.64 0.90
N LEU A 57 -5.17 -3.82 1.94
CA LEU A 57 -3.91 -3.09 2.12
C LEU A 57 -2.90 -3.48 1.04
N SER A 58 -2.75 -4.78 0.74
CA SER A 58 -1.91 -5.26 -0.36
C SER A 58 -2.35 -4.64 -1.69
N SER A 59 -3.65 -4.64 -1.97
CA SER A 59 -4.21 -4.04 -3.20
C SER A 59 -3.94 -2.53 -3.30
N ALA A 60 -3.93 -1.82 -2.16
CA ALA A 60 -3.63 -0.40 -2.10
C ALA A 60 -2.15 -0.12 -2.38
N VAL A 61 -1.23 -0.93 -1.84
CA VAL A 61 0.21 -0.86 -2.12
C VAL A 61 0.48 -1.05 -3.61
N ASP A 62 -0.09 -2.09 -4.22
CA ASP A 62 0.03 -2.36 -5.66
C ASP A 62 -0.45 -1.16 -6.50
N SER A 63 -1.60 -0.59 -6.12
CA SER A 63 -2.17 0.57 -6.82
C SER A 63 -1.26 1.80 -6.74
N LEU A 64 -0.55 2.02 -5.62
CA LEU A 64 0.41 3.10 -5.49
C LEU A 64 1.65 2.86 -6.35
N GLU A 65 2.13 1.62 -6.43
CA GLU A 65 3.27 1.26 -7.28
C GLU A 65 2.97 1.45 -8.78
N GLU A 66 1.76 1.07 -9.21
CA GLU A 66 1.28 1.35 -10.56
C GLU A 66 1.19 2.86 -10.85
N ALA A 67 0.71 3.64 -9.87
CA ALA A 67 0.61 5.10 -10.00
C ALA A 67 1.99 5.76 -10.11
N ILE A 68 2.96 5.33 -9.29
CA ILE A 68 4.35 5.79 -9.36
C ILE A 68 4.94 5.49 -10.74
N SER A 69 4.86 4.23 -11.18
CA SER A 69 5.37 3.79 -12.49
C SER A 69 4.76 4.58 -13.66
N SER A 70 3.46 4.86 -13.58
CA SER A 70 2.75 5.66 -14.59
C SER A 70 3.22 7.12 -14.64
N ILE A 71 3.54 7.71 -13.48
CA ILE A 71 4.05 9.08 -13.41
C ILE A 71 5.50 9.13 -13.90
N GLU A 72 6.35 8.17 -13.54
CA GLU A 72 7.72 8.06 -14.02
C GLU A 72 7.78 7.99 -15.55
N ALA A 73 6.93 7.15 -16.17
CA ALA A 73 6.81 7.06 -17.62
C ALA A 73 6.33 8.37 -18.27
N ALA A 74 5.58 9.20 -17.55
CA ALA A 74 5.18 10.54 -18.03
C ALA A 74 6.29 11.59 -17.86
N ILE A 75 7.30 11.33 -17.03
CA ILE A 75 8.47 12.20 -16.83
C ILE A 75 9.52 12.01 -17.94
N GLU A 76 9.70 10.77 -18.39
CA GLU A 76 10.59 10.39 -19.50
C GLU A 76 10.31 11.19 -20.79
#